data_AF-A0A7C2KHR6-F1
#
_entry.id   AF-A0A7C2KHR6-F1
#
_cell.length_a   1.000
_cell.length_b   1.000
_cell.length_c   1.000
_cell.angle_alpha   90.00
_cell.angle_beta   90.00
_cell.angle_gamma   90.00
#
_symmetry.space_group_name_H-M   'P 1'
#
loop_
_entity.id
_entity.type
_entity.pdbx_description
1 polymer ?
#
loop_
_entity_poly.entity_id
_entity_poly.type
_entity_poly.pdbx_seq_one_letter_code
_entity_poly.pdbx_strand_id
1 'polypeptide(L)' 'SKKSFGPPQGVDSLIEVINRVDIPVFALGGIKVHNIEKLKHTGVHGLAVISEIISTDDPMAMTQRILDELSHIS' A
#
# COMPACT_ATOMS: atom_id res chain seq x y z
N SER A 1 0.24 -7.88 25.18
CA SER A 1 0.56 -9.03 24.29
C SER A 1 0.62 -8.60 22.84
N LYS A 2 1.78 -8.16 22.33
CA LYS A 2 1.95 -8.02 20.89
C LYS A 2 2.18 -9.43 20.35
N LYS A 3 1.12 -10.07 19.85
CA LYS A 3 1.29 -11.28 19.05
C LYS A 3 2.20 -10.89 17.87
N SER A 4 3.26 -11.65 17.66
CA SER A 4 4.05 -11.52 16.45
C SER A 4 3.18 -12.04 15.31
N PHE A 5 2.52 -11.12 14.61
CA PHE A 5 2.03 -11.41 13.27
C PHE A 5 3.28 -11.78 12.46
N GLY A 6 3.26 -12.92 11.78
CA GLY A 6 4.45 -13.57 11.21
C GLY A 6 5.24 -12.70 10.23
N PRO A 7 6.19 -13.28 9.48
CA PRO A 7 7.00 -12.51 8.56
C PRO A 7 6.12 -11.74 7.54
N PRO A 8 6.59 -10.58 7.04
CA PRO A 8 5.92 -9.89 5.95
C PRO A 8 5.64 -10.87 4.80
N GLN A 9 4.39 -10.92 4.34
CA GLN A 9 4.00 -11.84 3.25
C GLN A 9 4.58 -11.42 1.90
N GLY A 10 4.94 -10.14 1.76
CA GLY A 10 5.53 -9.61 0.54
C GLY A 10 4.50 -9.37 -0.57
N VAL A 11 5.01 -8.92 -1.72
CA VAL A 11 4.19 -8.52 -2.86
C VAL A 11 3.71 -9.73 -3.68
N ASP A 12 4.46 -10.83 -3.67
CA ASP A 12 4.10 -12.01 -4.48
C ASP A 12 2.82 -12.67 -3.97
N SER A 13 2.68 -12.82 -2.64
CA SER A 13 1.43 -13.31 -2.04
C SER A 13 0.25 -12.37 -2.28
N LEU A 14 0.48 -11.06 -2.35
CA LEU A 14 -0.56 -10.09 -2.70
C LEU A 14 -1.04 -10.30 -4.14
N ILE A 15 -0.13 -10.49 -5.09
CA ILE A 15 -0.46 -10.80 -6.49
C ILE A 15 -1.23 -12.11 -6.59
N GLU A 16 -0.85 -13.14 -5.84
CA GLU A 16 -1.57 -14.42 -5.82
C GLU A 16 -3.03 -14.25 -5.38
N VAL A 17 -3.29 -13.42 -4.36
CA VAL A 17 -4.65 -13.13 -3.90
C VAL A 17 -5.43 -12.36 -4.95
N ILE A 18 -4.84 -11.31 -5.54
CA ILE A 18 -5.47 -10.49 -6.59
C ILE A 18 -5.91 -11.37 -7.76
N ASN A 19 -5.09 -12.34 -8.16
CA ASN A 19 -5.40 -13.25 -9.27
C ASN A 19 -6.45 -14.32 -8.94
N ARG A 20 -6.86 -14.46 -7.67
CA ARG A 20 -7.77 -15.52 -7.20
C ARG A 20 -9.15 -15.03 -6.80
N VAL A 21 -9.35 -13.72 -6.69
CA VAL A 21 -10.61 -13.15 -6.18
C VAL A 21 -11.13 -12.06 -7.09
N ASP A 22 -12.45 -12.02 -7.26
CA ASP A 22 -13.12 -10.98 -8.06
C ASP A 22 -13.48 -9.73 -7.26
N ILE A 23 -13.18 -9.71 -5.95
CA ILE A 23 -13.46 -8.57 -5.07
C ILE A 23 -12.29 -7.58 -5.04
N PRO A 24 -12.53 -6.29 -4.78
CA PRO A 24 -11.48 -5.30 -4.62
C PRO A 24 -10.47 -5.67 -3.52
N VAL A 25 -9.17 -5.68 -3.86
CA VAL A 25 -8.07 -5.95 -2.93
C VAL A 25 -7.31 -4.66 -2.64
N PHE A 26 -7.09 -4.37 -1.35
CA PHE A 26 -6.34 -3.20 -0.90
C PHE A 26 -5.03 -3.63 -0.23
N ALA A 27 -3.89 -3.02 -0.61
CA ALA A 27 -2.62 -3.27 0.06
C ALA A 27 -2.56 -2.52 1.39
N LEU A 28 -2.12 -3.22 2.45
CA LEU A 28 -1.94 -2.68 3.79
C LEU A 28 -0.66 -3.25 4.42
N GLY A 29 -0.02 -2.43 5.25
CA GLY A 29 1.14 -2.84 6.06
C GLY A 29 2.45 -2.32 5.47
N GLY A 30 2.99 -1.27 6.07
CA GLY A 30 4.28 -0.71 5.64
C GLY A 30 4.23 0.00 4.28
N ILE A 31 3.07 0.55 3.90
CA ILE A 31 2.96 1.38 2.69
C ILE A 31 3.76 2.68 2.89
N LYS A 32 4.62 2.99 1.94
CA LYS A 32 5.56 4.12 1.92
C LYS A 32 5.58 4.71 0.52
N VAL A 33 5.90 6.00 0.37
CA VAL A 33 5.85 6.64 -0.95
C VAL A 33 6.68 5.88 -1.99
N HIS A 34 7.88 5.43 -1.61
CA HIS A 34 8.80 4.71 -2.51
C HIS A 34 8.31 3.32 -2.97
N ASN A 35 7.28 2.73 -2.33
CA ASN A 35 6.78 1.41 -2.70
C ASN A 35 5.42 1.45 -3.42
N ILE A 36 4.83 2.63 -3.57
CA ILE A 36 3.55 2.82 -4.27
C ILE A 36 3.67 2.37 -5.73
N GLU A 37 4.73 2.77 -6.44
CA GLU A 37 4.96 2.39 -7.83
C GLU A 37 4.94 0.86 -8.00
N LYS A 38 5.66 0.13 -7.15
CA LYS A 38 5.66 -1.35 -7.18
C LYS A 38 4.26 -1.92 -6.96
N LEU A 39 3.49 -1.35 -6.04
CA LEU A 39 2.15 -1.83 -5.69
C LEU A 39 1.13 -1.56 -6.80
N LYS A 40 1.26 -0.48 -7.57
CA LYS A 40 0.39 -0.24 -8.74
C LYS A 40 0.43 -1.38 -9.75
N HIS A 41 1.64 -1.87 -10.01
CA HIS A 41 1.87 -2.93 -10.98
C HIS A 41 1.33 -4.30 -10.53
N THR A 42 0.83 -4.43 -9.29
CA THR A 42 0.24 -5.67 -8.80
C THR A 42 -1.25 -5.81 -9.12
N GLY A 43 -1.91 -4.74 -9.56
CA GLY A 43 -3.36 -4.72 -9.81
C GLY A 43 -4.21 -4.55 -8.54
N VAL A 44 -3.67 -3.99 -7.46
CA VAL A 44 -4.50 -3.63 -6.30
C VAL A 44 -5.53 -2.57 -6.68
N HIS A 45 -6.69 -2.65 -6.04
CA HIS A 45 -7.72 -1.63 -6.17
C HIS A 45 -7.32 -0.33 -5.46
N GLY A 46 -6.53 -0.43 -4.38
CA GLY A 46 -6.08 0.74 -3.63
C GLY A 46 -5.11 0.40 -2.50
N LEU A 47 -4.76 1.43 -1.72
CA LEU A 47 -3.77 1.38 -0.65
C LEU A 47 -4.37 1.87 0.67
N ALA A 48 -3.95 1.25 1.76
CA ALA A 48 -4.25 1.70 3.12
C ALA A 48 -2.96 2.12 3.83
N VAL A 49 -2.86 3.42 4.12
CA VAL A 49 -1.65 4.06 4.67
C VAL A 49 -1.95 4.60 6.08
N ILE A 50 -1.06 4.30 7.04
CA ILE A 50 -1.19 4.77 8.42
C ILE A 50 0.06 5.55 8.79
N SER A 51 1.14 4.85 9.16
CA SER A 51 2.37 5.44 9.72
C SER A 51 2.98 6.51 8.83
N GLU A 52 2.93 6.35 7.50
CA GLU A 52 3.53 7.33 6.59
C GLU A 52 2.86 8.69 6.66
N ILE A 53 1.55 8.75 6.95
CA ILE A 53 0.81 10.02 7.05
C ILE A 53 0.91 10.58 8.47
N ILE A 54 0.75 9.74 9.50
CA ILE A 54 0.69 10.21 10.89
C ILE A 54 2.06 10.57 11.48
N SER A 55 3.15 10.14 10.85
CA SER A 55 4.52 10.38 11.33
C SER A 55 5.22 11.56 10.64
N THR A 56 4.48 12.39 9.89
CA THR A 56 5.01 13.60 9.25
C THR A 56 4.55 14.85 9.96
N ASP A 57 5.29 15.94 9.78
CA ASP A 57 4.91 17.26 10.31
C ASP A 57 3.74 17.89 9.52
N ASP A 58 3.53 17.46 8.26
CA ASP A 58 2.45 17.92 7.39
C ASP A 58 1.71 16.71 6.76
N PRO A 59 0.67 16.19 7.44
CA PRO A 59 -0.12 15.07 6.95
C PRO A 59 -0.84 15.37 5.62
N MET A 60 -1.18 16.64 5.36
CA MET A 60 -1.86 17.04 4.13
C MET A 60 -0.90 16.96 2.95
N ALA A 61 0.29 17.54 3.07
CA ALA A 61 1.32 17.45 2.03
C ALA A 61 1.74 15.99 1.76
N MET A 62 1.84 15.17 2.81
CA MET A 62 2.13 13.74 2.62
C MET A 62 0.99 12.99 1.92
N THR A 63 -0.26 13.27 2.29
CA THR A 63 -1.42 12.67 1.62
C THR A 63 -1.45 13.06 0.15
N GLN A 64 -1.19 14.33 -0.18
CA GLN A 64 -1.11 14.79 -1.57
C GLN A 64 -0.02 14.04 -2.34
N ARG A 65 1.17 13.92 -1.77
CA ARG A 65 2.28 13.16 -2.39
C ARG A 65 1.93 11.71 -2.65
N ILE A 66 1.22 11.05 -1.74
CA ILE A 66 0.74 9.67 -1.92
C ILE A 66 -0.28 9.61 -3.07
N LEU A 67 -1.19 10.58 -3.18
CA LEU A 67 -2.18 10.63 -4.24
C LEU A 67 -1.56 10.93 -5.61
N ASP A 68 -0.59 11.84 -5.67
CA ASP A 68 0.18 12.14 -6.89
C ASP A 68 0.91 10.88 -7.36
N GLU A 69 1.63 10.24 -6.43
CA GLU A 69 2.33 8.99 -6.68
C GLU A 69 1.36 7.87 -7.04
N LEU A 70 0.08 7.89 -6.62
CA LEU A 70 -0.92 6.88 -6.99
C LEU A 70 -1.57 7.16 -8.36
N SER A 71 -1.77 8.44 -8.72
CA SER A 71 -2.45 8.87 -9.95
C SER A 71 -1.59 8.80 -11.21
N HIS A 72 -0.25 8.81 -11.07
CA HIS A 72 0.67 8.60 -12.20
C HIS A 72 0.62 7.15 -12.72
N ILE A 73 -0.40 6.81 -13.50
CA ILE A 73 -0.44 5.57 -14.28
C ILE A 73 0.15 5.90 -15.64
N SER A 74 1.33 5.35 -15.95
CA SER A 74 1.89 5.31 -17.31
C SER A 74 1.78 3.90 -17.86
#